data_AF-A0A7X7PIT1-F1
#
_entry.id   AF-A0A7X7PIT1-F1
#
_cell.length_a   1.000
_cell.length_b   1.000
_cell.length_c   1.000
_cell.angle_alpha   90.00
_cell.angle_beta   90.00
_cell.angle_gamma   90.00
#
_symmetry.space_group_name_H-M   'P 1'
#
loop_
_entity.id
_entity.type
_entity.pdbx_description
1 polymer ?
#
loop_
_entity_poly.entity_id
_entity_poly.type
_entity_poly.pdbx_seq_one_letter_code
_entity_poly.pdbx_strand_id
1 'polypeptide(L)'
;VGTYVHIAANGGYRTPAHRLTRRASRHCWGSAANIYRVGDDWLDARETIEKYAAIARNVLPAVWIRPYGHEDGMADDHLHLDLGYVAVRPTQVKSPAAGDIDDAAA
;
A
#
# COMPACT_ATOMS: atom_id res chain seq x y z
N VAL A 1 28.41 -0.90 -10.18
CA VAL A 1 27.66 -1.75 -9.21
C VAL A 1 28.10 -1.32 -7.82
N GLY A 2 27.17 -1.07 -6.89
CA GLY A 2 27.49 -0.65 -5.52
C GLY A 2 27.24 0.83 -5.19
N THR A 3 26.35 1.52 -5.91
CA THR A 3 25.91 2.88 -5.56
C THR A 3 24.44 2.89 -5.15
N TYR A 4 24.04 3.89 -4.37
CA TYR A 4 22.65 4.07 -3.97
C TYR A 4 21.80 4.54 -5.15
N VAL A 5 20.59 4.00 -5.26
CA VAL A 5 19.57 4.47 -6.20
C VAL A 5 18.52 5.24 -5.41
N HIS A 6 18.26 6.49 -5.80
CA HIS A 6 17.21 7.29 -5.18
C HIS A 6 15.83 6.76 -5.60
N ILE A 7 14.94 6.51 -4.64
CA ILE A 7 13.56 6.10 -4.89
C ILE A 7 12.66 7.22 -4.39
N ALA A 8 11.87 7.81 -5.29
CA ALA A 8 10.97 8.90 -4.95
C ALA A 8 9.53 8.40 -4.87
N ALA A 9 8.87 8.71 -3.75
CA ALA A 9 7.47 8.35 -3.50
C ALA A 9 6.58 9.60 -3.44
N ASN A 10 5.38 9.52 -3.99
CA ASN A 10 4.35 10.59 -3.94
C ASN A 10 3.07 10.15 -3.22
N GLY A 11 3.04 8.93 -2.71
CA GLY A 11 1.94 8.40 -1.92
C GLY A 11 2.43 7.39 -0.90
N GLY A 12 1.92 7.49 0.32
CA GLY A 12 2.15 6.56 1.41
C GLY A 12 0.87 6.45 2.23
N TYR A 13 0.95 6.56 3.56
CA TYR A 13 -0.26 6.66 4.36
C TYR A 13 -1.17 7.81 3.91
N ARG A 14 -2.48 7.56 3.84
CA ARG A 14 -3.51 8.56 3.56
C ARG A 14 -4.62 8.45 4.59
N THR A 15 -4.89 9.55 5.30
CA THR A 15 -6.06 9.63 6.17
C THR A 15 -7.36 9.28 5.41
N PRO A 16 -8.37 8.68 6.07
CA PRO A 16 -9.68 8.43 5.44
C PRO A 16 -10.31 9.68 4.81
N ALA A 17 -10.05 10.86 5.35
CA ALA A 17 -10.56 12.14 4.83
C ALA A 17 -9.80 12.66 3.59
N HIS A 18 -8.72 11.98 3.16
CA HIS A 18 -7.91 12.43 2.04
C HIS A 18 -8.71 12.32 0.72
N ARG A 19 -8.68 13.37 -0.11
CA ARG A 19 -9.49 13.48 -1.34
C ARG A 19 -9.32 12.30 -2.32
N LEU A 20 -8.12 11.71 -2.38
CA LEU A 20 -7.82 10.55 -3.24
C LEU A 20 -8.17 9.19 -2.60
N THR A 21 -8.61 9.17 -1.35
CA THR A 21 -9.03 7.94 -0.68
C THR A 21 -10.36 7.47 -1.27
N ARG A 22 -10.41 6.21 -1.69
CA ARG A 22 -11.63 5.53 -2.12
C ARG A 22 -11.70 4.15 -1.46
N ARG A 23 -12.90 3.72 -1.07
CA ARG A 23 -13.22 2.35 -0.61
C ARG A 23 -12.22 1.78 0.43
N ALA A 24 -11.85 2.56 1.44
CA ALA A 24 -10.85 2.18 2.45
C ALA A 24 -9.54 1.65 1.83
N SER A 25 -9.00 2.39 0.84
CA SER A 25 -7.78 1.99 0.12
C SER A 25 -6.66 1.57 1.04
N ARG A 26 -5.76 0.70 0.56
CA ARG A 26 -4.63 0.17 1.34
C ARG A 26 -3.68 1.27 1.87
N HIS A 27 -3.66 2.45 1.24
CA HIS A 27 -2.99 3.63 1.80
C HIS A 27 -3.55 4.07 3.16
N CYS A 28 -4.83 3.85 3.46
CA CYS A 28 -5.42 4.15 4.78
C CYS A 28 -4.91 3.24 5.90
N TRP A 29 -4.28 2.13 5.52
CA TRP A 29 -3.73 1.14 6.45
C TRP A 29 -2.20 1.31 6.59
N GLY A 30 -1.61 2.29 5.87
CA GLY A 30 -0.17 2.50 5.83
C GLY A 30 0.61 1.37 5.16
N SER A 31 -0.07 0.42 4.50
CA SER A 31 0.58 -0.75 3.86
C SER A 31 1.02 -0.49 2.43
N ALA A 32 0.56 0.61 1.81
CA ALA A 32 0.80 0.91 0.40
C ALA A 32 1.64 2.18 0.17
N ALA A 33 2.44 2.14 -0.90
CA ALA A 33 3.27 3.24 -1.37
C ALA A 33 3.18 3.40 -2.89
N ASN A 34 3.20 4.65 -3.35
CA ASN A 34 3.27 5.01 -4.77
C ASN A 34 4.66 5.58 -5.07
N ILE A 35 5.41 4.88 -5.90
CA ILE A 35 6.73 5.29 -6.39
C ILE A 35 6.56 5.90 -7.78
N TYR A 36 7.06 7.12 -7.99
CA TYR A 36 6.94 7.81 -9.27
C TYR A 36 8.29 7.99 -9.99
N ARG A 37 9.41 7.72 -9.31
CA ARG A 37 10.74 7.82 -9.90
C ARG A 37 11.73 6.88 -9.22
N VAL A 38 12.60 6.23 -10.02
CA VAL A 38 13.71 5.39 -9.54
C VAL A 38 14.99 5.81 -10.25
N GLY A 39 15.94 6.39 -9.53
CA GLY A 39 17.11 7.04 -10.11
C GLY A 39 16.67 8.19 -11.01
N ASP A 40 16.99 8.10 -12.29
CA ASP A 40 16.58 9.08 -13.32
C ASP A 40 15.37 8.65 -14.14
N ASP A 41 14.86 7.43 -13.93
CA ASP A 41 13.70 6.91 -14.64
C ASP A 41 12.41 7.39 -13.97
N TRP A 42 11.61 8.18 -14.71
CA TRP A 42 10.24 8.50 -14.36
C TRP A 42 9.31 7.32 -14.67
N LEU A 43 8.35 7.09 -13.78
CA LEU A 43 7.40 5.97 -13.88
C LEU A 43 6.05 6.46 -14.43
N ASP A 44 6.08 7.14 -15.57
CA ASP A 44 4.95 7.77 -16.27
C ASP A 44 4.67 7.13 -17.65
N ALA A 45 5.41 6.08 -18.00
CA ALA A 45 5.23 5.29 -19.21
C ALA A 45 5.08 3.81 -18.89
N ARG A 46 4.33 3.09 -19.72
CA ARG A 46 4.07 1.67 -19.55
C ARG A 46 5.36 0.86 -19.41
N GLU A 47 6.33 1.13 -20.28
CA GLU A 47 7.59 0.39 -20.35
C GLU A 47 8.40 0.52 -19.07
N THR A 48 8.48 1.73 -18.50
CA THR A 48 9.22 1.97 -17.26
C THR A 48 8.46 1.38 -16.06
N ILE A 49 7.13 1.55 -16.00
CA ILE A 49 6.30 0.97 -14.94
C ILE A 49 6.42 -0.57 -14.94
N GLU A 50 6.25 -1.23 -16.09
CA GLU A 50 6.30 -2.68 -16.18
C GLU A 50 7.72 -3.23 -15.89
N LYS A 51 8.78 -2.53 -16.33
CA LYS A 51 10.19 -2.84 -15.98
C LYS A 51 10.38 -2.86 -14.47
N TYR A 52 10.03 -1.78 -13.78
CA TYR A 52 10.24 -1.68 -12.34
C TYR A 52 9.27 -2.57 -11.55
N ALA A 53 8.08 -2.84 -12.06
CA ALA A 53 7.18 -3.84 -11.49
C ALA A 53 7.79 -5.24 -11.54
N ALA A 54 8.45 -5.62 -12.64
CA ALA A 54 9.14 -6.91 -12.74
C ALA A 54 10.32 -7.01 -11.74
N ILE A 55 11.11 -5.95 -11.61
CA ILE A 55 12.19 -5.87 -10.61
C ILE A 55 11.63 -5.99 -9.20
N ALA A 56 10.57 -5.23 -8.88
CA ALA A 56 9.95 -5.25 -7.56
C ALA A 56 9.41 -6.63 -7.21
N ARG A 57 8.73 -7.32 -8.14
CA ARG A 57 8.26 -8.72 -7.92
C ARG A 57 9.41 -9.69 -7.64
N ASN A 58 10.58 -9.47 -8.24
CA ASN A 58 11.74 -10.33 -8.03
C ASN A 58 12.40 -10.12 -6.66
N VAL A 59 12.52 -8.86 -6.21
CA VAL A 59 13.25 -8.51 -4.97
C VAL A 59 12.35 -8.40 -3.74
N LEU A 60 11.04 -8.27 -3.91
CA LEU A 60 10.04 -8.14 -2.86
C LEU A 60 8.90 -9.17 -3.03
N PRO A 61 9.16 -10.48 -2.82
CA PRO A 61 8.21 -11.53 -3.17
C PRO A 61 6.90 -11.51 -2.37
N ALA A 62 6.87 -10.86 -1.20
CA ALA A 62 5.68 -10.73 -0.37
C ALA A 62 4.85 -9.46 -0.68
N VAL A 63 5.34 -8.60 -1.58
CA VAL A 63 4.69 -7.32 -1.90
C VAL A 63 3.82 -7.48 -3.12
N TRP A 64 2.55 -7.11 -2.98
CA TRP A 64 1.64 -7.04 -4.11
C TRP A 64 1.96 -5.80 -4.95
N ILE A 65 2.15 -6.01 -6.24
CA ILE A 65 2.43 -4.96 -7.21
C ILE A 65 1.22 -4.79 -8.12
N ARG A 66 0.65 -3.60 -8.12
CA ARG A 66 -0.49 -3.28 -8.97
C ARG A 66 -0.11 -3.38 -10.46
N PRO A 67 -0.96 -3.92 -11.35
CA PRO A 67 -0.65 -3.98 -12.77
C PRO A 67 -0.77 -2.59 -13.42
N TYR A 68 -0.07 -2.44 -14.56
CA TYR A 68 -0.27 -1.27 -15.42
C TYR A 68 -1.67 -1.27 -16.03
N GLY A 69 -2.30 -0.10 -16.11
CA GLY A 69 -3.56 0.09 -16.83
C GLY A 69 -4.39 1.25 -16.29
N HIS A 70 -5.51 1.52 -16.96
CA HIS A 70 -6.38 2.68 -16.71
C HIS A 70 -7.66 2.34 -15.91
N GLU A 71 -7.83 1.08 -15.53
CA GLU A 71 -9.03 0.59 -14.85
C GLU A 71 -8.91 0.63 -13.32
N ASP A 72 -10.05 0.50 -12.63
CA ASP A 72 -10.08 0.33 -11.18
C ASP A 72 -9.21 -0.86 -10.77
N GLY A 73 -8.23 -0.63 -9.89
CA GLY A 73 -7.29 -1.67 -9.49
C GLY A 73 -5.99 -1.68 -10.29
N MET A 74 -5.82 -0.78 -11.26
CA MET A 74 -4.59 -0.56 -12.04
C MET A 74 -3.95 0.79 -11.72
N ALA A 75 -2.72 1.02 -12.19
CA ALA A 75 -2.01 2.30 -12.14
C ALA A 75 -1.23 2.54 -13.43
N ASP A 76 -1.28 3.76 -13.96
CA ASP A 76 -0.68 4.14 -15.25
C ASP A 76 0.34 5.28 -15.14
N ASP A 77 0.47 5.90 -13.96
CA ASP A 77 1.32 7.06 -13.70
C ASP A 77 2.28 6.88 -12.50
N HIS A 78 2.32 5.68 -11.92
CA HIS A 78 3.23 5.29 -10.84
C HIS A 78 3.30 3.77 -10.66
N LEU A 79 4.33 3.33 -9.93
CA LEU A 79 4.40 1.97 -9.40
C LEU A 79 3.73 1.93 -8.00
N HIS A 80 2.65 1.17 -7.88
CA HIS A 80 1.96 0.96 -6.61
C HIS A 80 2.42 -0.37 -5.96
N LEU A 81 2.97 -0.23 -4.76
CA LEU A 81 3.45 -1.32 -3.91
C LEU A 81 2.51 -1.45 -2.72
N ASP A 82 2.21 -2.68 -2.31
CA ASP A 82 1.44 -2.93 -1.10
C ASP A 82 1.91 -4.18 -0.34
N LEU A 83 2.20 -3.99 0.96
CA LEU A 83 2.59 -5.05 1.88
C LEU A 83 1.41 -5.98 2.24
N GLY A 84 0.17 -5.53 2.03
CA GLY A 84 -1.03 -6.26 2.40
C GLY A 84 -1.37 -6.12 3.89
N TYR A 85 -2.27 -7.00 4.35
CA TYR A 85 -2.74 -7.05 5.73
C TYR A 85 -3.08 -8.49 6.12
N VAL A 86 -3.08 -8.76 7.42
CA VAL A 86 -3.60 -10.02 7.98
C VAL A 86 -4.99 -9.76 8.52
N ALA A 87 -5.98 -10.54 8.05
CA ALA A 87 -7.32 -10.55 8.62
C ALA A 87 -7.40 -11.64 9.68
N VAL A 88 -7.64 -11.24 10.93
CA VAL A 88 -7.85 -12.17 12.05
C VAL A 88 -9.34 -12.21 12.38
N ARG A 89 -9.92 -13.41 12.41
CA ARG A 89 -11.27 -13.64 12.92
C ARG A 89 -11.20 -14.39 14.25
N PRO A 90 -11.49 -13.73 15.39
CA PRO A 90 -11.55 -14.43 16.67
C PRO A 90 -12.58 -15.56 16.64
N THR A 91 -12.18 -16.77 17.04
CA THR A 91 -13.08 -17.95 17.11
C THR A 91 -13.79 -18.07 18.45
N GLN A 92 -13.21 -17.48 19.50
CA GLN A 92 -13.82 -17.32 20.81
C GLN A 92 -13.53 -15.91 21.32
N VAL A 93 -14.58 -15.16 21.60
CA VAL A 93 -14.50 -13.95 22.43
C VAL A 93 -15.07 -14.37 23.77
N LYS A 94 -14.23 -14.42 24.82
CA LYS A 94 -14.79 -14.49 26.18
C LYS A 94 -15.58 -13.20 26.36
N SER A 95 -16.89 -13.30 26.58
CA SER A 95 -17.65 -12.15 27.06
C SER A 95 -16.95 -11.63 28.32
N PRO A 96 -16.76 -10.31 28.47
CA PRO A 96 -16.33 -9.77 29.76
C PRO A 96 -17.26 -10.31 30.85
N ALA A 97 -16.70 -10.65 32.01
CA ALA A 97 -17.56 -11.00 33.13
C ALA A 97 -18.41 -9.78 33.48
N ALA A 98 -19.65 -10.00 33.93
CA ALA A 98 -20.47 -8.92 34.45
C ALA A 98 -19.71 -8.25 35.61
N GLY A 99 -19.12 -7.08 35.37
CA GLY A 99 -18.25 -6.36 36.30
C GLY A 99 -16.97 -5.76 35.69
N ASP A 100 -16.56 -6.15 34.48
CA ASP A 100 -15.30 -5.67 33.87
C ASP A 100 -15.43 -4.37 33.05
N ILE A 101 -16.66 -3.86 32.89
CA ILE A 101 -16.92 -2.56 32.26
C ILE A 101 -17.47 -1.59 33.30
N ASP A 102 -16.58 -1.14 34.20
CA ASP A 102 -16.84 0.08 34.96
C ASP A 102 -16.64 1.29 34.04
N ASP A 103 -17.60 2.21 34.12
CA ASP A 103 -17.72 3.46 33.38
C ASP A 103 -16.39 4.23 33.26
N ALA A 104 -15.82 4.24 32.06
CA ALA A 104 -14.79 5.21 31.67
C ALA A 104 -15.16 5.86 30.34
N ALA A 105 -16.36 6.43 30.25
CA ALA A 105 -16.72 7.49 29.31
C ALA A 105 -18.07 8.12 29.67
N ALA A 106 -18.07 8.95 30.72
CA ALA A 106 -19.01 10.06 30.86
C ALA A 106 -18.28 11.36 30.48
#